data_AF-B7HZZ7-F1
#
_entry.id   AF-B7HZZ7-F1
#
_cell.length_a   1.000
_cell.length_b   1.000
_cell.length_c   1.000
_cell.angle_alpha   90.00
_cell.angle_beta   90.00
_cell.angle_gamma   90.00
#
_symmetry.space_group_name_H-M   'P 1'
#
loop_
_entity.id
_entity.type
_entity.pdbx_description
1 polymer ?
#
loop_
_entity_poly.entity_id
_entity_poly.type
_entity_poly.pdbx_seq_one_letter_code
_entity_poly.pdbx_strand_id
1 'polypeptide(L)'
;MTKTVGRKPKFSVEEVRKVILMFRENVQPMGRIGYTDIYRYANELFEKGIILNSTSIAFWRKENRMGRIEVDKANEVFSEAVTVSKGKEVKVPNVVDLVDKRYKDKDDLLKHLLFMEKQFRESLDREKELQKDLSNLQESHDKVKDDLKKANISIEKLQGVVYRLYRTLMGHSNEEVDKNVDYAMKTAFKEPMAFLEGFKEKEEVQEGPKVLPIDKKPVKSSFASKFRK
;
A
#
# COMPACT_ATOMS: atom_id res chain seq x y z
N MET A 1 -5.61 29.77 56.90
CA MET A 1 -5.00 29.42 55.60
C MET A 1 -5.03 30.64 54.70
N THR A 2 -3.91 31.33 54.54
CA THR A 2 -3.80 32.56 53.75
C THR A 2 -3.78 32.20 52.26
N LYS A 3 -4.82 32.61 51.52
CA LYS A 3 -4.86 32.50 50.06
C LYS A 3 -3.84 33.47 49.48
N THR A 4 -2.72 32.96 48.98
CA THR A 4 -1.76 33.73 48.19
C THR A 4 -2.43 34.13 46.87
N VAL A 5 -2.93 35.36 46.81
CA VAL A 5 -3.49 35.94 45.58
C VAL A 5 -2.34 36.21 44.62
N GLY A 6 -2.11 35.28 43.69
CA GLY A 6 -1.11 35.45 42.63
C GLY A 6 -1.42 36.68 41.77
N ARG A 7 -0.40 37.48 41.47
CA ARG A 7 -0.48 38.62 40.54
C ARG A 7 -0.97 38.13 39.17
N LYS A 8 -2.03 38.74 38.62
CA LYS A 8 -2.52 38.42 37.26
C LYS A 8 -1.37 38.53 36.24
N PRO A 9 -1.22 37.58 35.30
CA PRO A 9 -0.19 37.67 34.28
C PRO A 9 -0.39 38.94 33.45
N LYS A 10 0.69 39.70 33.25
CA LYS A 10 0.68 40.97 32.50
C LYS A 10 0.52 40.80 30.98
N PHE A 11 0.67 39.57 30.49
CA PHE A 11 0.60 39.23 29.08
C PHE A 11 -0.23 37.96 28.90
N SER A 12 -1.03 37.95 27.85
CA SER A 12 -1.66 36.75 27.31
C SER A 12 -0.68 36.01 26.39
N VAL A 13 -0.94 34.72 26.16
CA VAL A 13 -0.15 33.89 25.22
C VAL A 13 -0.22 34.46 23.80
N GLU A 14 -1.39 34.96 23.40
CA GLU A 14 -1.63 35.51 22.07
C GLU A 14 -0.82 36.78 21.81
N GLU A 15 -0.73 37.68 22.80
CA GLU A 15 0.10 38.88 22.69
C GLU A 15 1.58 38.54 22.54
N VAL A 16 2.07 37.56 23.30
CA VAL A 16 3.47 37.09 23.19
C VAL A 16 3.74 36.50 21.80
N ARG A 17 2.82 35.69 21.28
CA ARG A 17 2.90 35.15 19.92
C ARG A 17 2.88 36.23 18.86
N LYS A 18 2.04 37.26 19.02
CA LYS A 18 1.97 38.39 18.11
C LYS A 18 3.30 39.15 18.06
N VAL A 19 3.94 39.38 19.21
CA VAL A 19 5.28 40.00 19.27
C VAL A 19 6.32 39.14 18.55
N ILE A 20 6.31 37.82 18.77
CA ILE A 20 7.21 36.88 18.08
C ILE A 20 6.99 36.91 16.56
N LEU A 21 5.73 36.93 16.11
CA LEU A 21 5.38 37.00 14.70
C LEU A 21 5.89 38.31 14.07
N MET A 22 5.63 39.45 14.71
CA MET A 22 6.13 40.74 14.23
C MET A 22 7.66 40.80 14.22
N PHE A 23 8.33 40.15 15.17
CA PHE A 23 9.80 40.06 15.17
C PHE A 23 10.31 39.26 13.97
N ARG A 24 9.63 38.16 13.64
CA ARG A 24 9.93 37.36 12.44
C ARG A 24 9.73 38.16 11.15
N GLU A 25 8.64 38.90 11.04
CA GLU A 25 8.32 39.66 9.83
C GLU A 25 9.25 40.86 9.61
N ASN A 26 9.61 41.58 10.68
CA ASN A 26 10.27 42.89 10.55
C ASN A 26 11.77 42.88 10.83
N VAL A 27 12.27 41.92 11.62
CA VAL A 27 13.67 41.94 12.10
C VAL A 27 14.44 40.73 11.63
N GLN A 28 13.90 39.53 11.86
CA GLN A 28 14.61 38.28 11.59
C GLN A 28 13.68 37.22 10.99
N PRO A 29 13.51 37.21 9.66
CA PRO A 29 12.68 36.22 8.97
C PRO A 29 13.08 34.77 9.25
N MET A 30 14.39 34.49 9.33
CA MET A 30 14.92 33.12 9.40
C MET A 30 15.93 32.91 10.54
N GLY A 31 16.13 31.66 10.93
CA GLY A 31 17.08 31.26 11.97
C GLY A 31 16.55 31.33 13.40
N ARG A 32 17.44 31.21 14.38
CA ARG A 32 17.08 31.16 15.80
C ARG A 32 16.87 32.57 16.36
N ILE A 33 15.73 32.79 17.03
CA ILE A 33 15.44 34.01 17.80
C ILE A 33 16.28 34.03 19.07
N GLY A 34 17.10 35.07 19.24
CA GLY A 34 17.81 35.34 20.49
C GLY A 34 16.89 35.96 21.54
N TYR A 35 17.02 35.52 22.80
CA TYR A 35 16.20 36.05 23.91
C TYR A 35 16.42 37.54 24.19
N THR A 36 17.65 38.02 23.97
CA THR A 36 17.99 39.43 24.14
C THR A 36 17.41 40.28 23.02
N ASP A 37 17.41 39.75 21.80
CA ASP A 37 16.96 40.46 20.60
C ASP A 37 15.44 40.66 20.64
N ILE A 38 14.69 39.61 21.00
CA ILE A 38 13.24 39.73 21.15
C ILE A 38 12.85 40.61 22.34
N TYR A 39 13.63 40.59 23.43
CA TYR A 39 13.43 41.51 24.55
C TYR A 39 13.57 42.97 24.11
N ARG A 40 14.64 43.29 23.36
CA ARG A 40 14.87 44.64 22.84
C ARG A 40 13.72 45.07 21.93
N TYR A 41 13.33 44.20 21.00
CA TYR A 41 12.24 44.48 20.07
C TYR A 41 10.89 44.67 20.79
N ALA A 42 10.59 43.85 21.79
CA ALA A 42 9.37 44.00 22.57
C ALA A 42 9.31 45.35 23.31
N ASN A 43 10.45 45.84 23.81
CA ASN A 43 10.50 47.18 24.41
C ASN A 43 10.36 48.30 23.38
N GLU A 44 10.94 48.16 22.18
CA GLU A 44 10.73 49.11 21.09
C GLU A 44 9.24 49.18 20.67
N LEU A 45 8.53 48.04 20.66
CA LEU A 45 7.08 48.00 20.42
C LEU A 45 6.28 48.66 21.55
N PHE A 46 6.75 48.58 22.79
CA PHE A 46 6.13 49.25 23.93
C PHE A 46 6.32 50.77 23.86
N GLU A 47 7.52 51.23 23.53
CA GLU A 47 7.82 52.66 23.33
C GLU A 47 6.98 53.27 22.19
N LYS A 48 6.71 52.48 21.14
CA LYS A 48 5.83 52.87 20.02
C LYS A 48 4.33 52.78 20.35
N GLY A 49 3.96 52.32 21.55
CA GLY A 49 2.57 52.16 21.97
C GLY A 49 1.81 51.02 21.28
N ILE A 50 2.52 50.11 20.60
CA ILE A 50 1.91 48.99 19.87
C ILE A 50 1.51 47.86 20.83
N ILE A 51 2.26 47.70 21.93
CA ILE A 51 1.91 46.80 23.03
C ILE A 51 1.65 47.59 24.32
N LEU A 52 0.69 47.14 25.12
CA LEU A 52 0.21 47.85 26.31
C LEU A 52 1.14 47.73 27.51
N ASN A 53 2.00 46.72 27.55
CA ASN A 53 2.84 46.40 28.70
C ASN A 53 4.31 46.24 28.26
N SER A 54 5.24 46.62 29.14
CA SER A 54 6.66 46.32 28.95
C SER A 54 7.00 44.92 29.50
N THR A 55 7.95 44.25 28.85
CA THR A 55 8.49 42.96 29.29
C THR A 55 9.85 43.14 29.94
N SER A 56 10.25 42.22 30.82
CA SER A 56 11.61 42.21 31.38
C SER A 56 12.47 41.16 30.68
N ILE A 57 13.79 41.34 30.67
CA ILE A 57 14.71 40.32 30.12
C ILE A 57 14.55 38.96 30.81
N ALA A 58 14.19 38.95 32.10
CA ALA A 58 13.92 37.74 32.85
C ALA A 58 12.65 37.01 32.37
N PHE A 59 11.68 37.71 31.79
CA PHE A 59 10.48 37.12 31.20
C PHE A 59 10.81 36.27 29.96
N TRP A 60 11.77 36.71 29.15
CA TRP A 60 12.21 36.01 27.93
C TRP A 60 13.27 34.94 28.19
N ARG A 61 14.09 35.08 29.24
CA ARG A 61 15.24 34.18 29.49
C ARG A 61 14.99 33.10 30.55
N LYS A 62 14.17 33.33 31.58
CA LYS A 62 13.99 32.36 32.68
C LYS A 62 13.11 31.18 32.25
N GLU A 63 13.51 29.98 32.67
CA GLU A 63 12.73 28.75 32.48
C GLU A 63 11.36 28.88 33.15
N ASN A 64 10.36 28.19 32.58
CA ASN A 64 8.96 28.21 33.03
C ASN A 64 8.25 29.57 32.91
N ARG A 65 8.82 30.53 32.18
CA ARG A 65 8.15 31.78 31.82
C ARG A 65 7.54 31.68 30.42
N MET A 66 6.36 32.27 30.26
CA MET A 66 5.61 32.26 29.01
C MET A 66 6.42 32.81 27.84
N GLY A 67 7.16 33.90 28.03
CA GLY A 67 8.04 34.46 27.00
C GLY A 67 9.08 33.46 26.50
N ARG A 68 9.78 32.76 27.41
CA ARG A 68 10.73 31.72 27.03
C ARG A 68 10.06 30.55 26.31
N ILE A 69 8.96 30.03 26.86
CA ILE A 69 8.25 28.87 26.30
C ILE A 69 7.81 29.14 24.86
N GLU A 70 7.24 30.31 24.57
CA GLU A 70 6.77 30.62 23.22
C GLU A 70 7.93 30.92 22.25
N VAL A 71 9.04 31.50 22.73
CA VAL A 71 10.27 31.66 21.92
C VAL A 71 10.90 30.30 21.61
N ASP A 72 10.94 29.39 22.58
CA ASP A 72 11.45 28.02 22.38
C ASP A 72 10.60 27.29 21.35
N LYS A 73 9.27 27.36 21.44
CA LYS A 73 8.35 26.82 20.42
C LYS A 73 8.58 27.45 19.03
N ALA A 74 8.76 28.76 18.95
CA ALA A 74 9.06 29.44 17.68
C ALA A 74 10.45 29.13 17.12
N ASN A 75 11.34 28.57 17.95
CA ASN A 75 12.67 28.10 17.57
C ASN A 75 12.73 26.59 17.32
N GLU A 76 11.65 25.84 17.56
CA GLU A 76 11.53 24.46 17.10
C GLU A 76 11.56 24.44 15.57
N VAL A 77 12.26 23.46 15.01
CA VAL A 77 12.37 23.31 13.56
C VAL A 77 11.00 22.93 13.02
N PHE A 78 10.53 23.63 11.98
CA PHE A 78 9.28 23.29 11.32
C PHE A 78 9.38 21.85 10.81
N SER A 79 8.47 21.00 11.25
CA SER A 79 8.41 19.61 10.81
C SER A 79 7.02 19.30 10.29
N GLU A 80 6.97 18.63 9.16
CA GLU A 80 5.75 18.08 8.60
C GLU A 80 5.58 16.65 9.13
N ALA A 81 4.42 16.34 9.70
CA ALA A 81 4.12 14.99 10.14
C ALA A 81 3.63 14.18 8.94
N VAL A 82 4.45 13.25 8.47
CA VAL A 82 4.08 12.32 7.40
C VAL A 82 3.61 11.01 8.05
N THR A 83 2.37 10.61 7.78
CA THR A 83 1.85 9.32 8.24
C THR A 83 2.43 8.22 7.35
N VAL A 84 3.25 7.36 7.94
CA VAL A 84 3.78 6.17 7.29
C VAL A 84 2.82 4.99 7.49
N SER A 85 2.83 4.05 6.55
CA SER A 85 2.09 2.79 6.63
C SER A 85 2.31 2.11 8.00
N LYS A 86 1.20 1.70 8.64
CA LYS A 86 1.06 1.27 10.05
C LYS A 86 0.86 2.38 11.10
N GLY A 87 0.45 3.58 10.69
CA GLY A 87 0.02 4.64 11.63
C GLY A 87 1.17 5.26 12.43
N LYS A 88 2.42 5.09 11.99
CA LYS A 88 3.57 5.79 12.57
C LYS A 88 3.69 7.15 11.92
N GLU A 89 3.61 8.20 12.73
CA GLU A 89 3.91 9.56 12.28
C GLU A 89 5.43 9.76 12.30
N VAL A 90 5.99 10.08 11.14
CA VAL A 90 7.38 10.49 11.01
C VAL A 90 7.38 12.01 10.82
N LYS A 91 7.99 12.74 11.75
CA LYS A 91 8.21 14.17 11.61
C LYS A 91 9.39 14.40 10.68
N VAL A 92 9.13 14.92 9.49
CA VAL A 92 10.15 15.31 8.52
C VAL A 92 10.47 16.80 8.74
N PRO A 93 11.64 17.15 9.28
CA PRO A 93 12.01 18.54 9.48
C PRO A 93 12.32 19.21 8.13
N ASN A 94 11.94 20.49 8.00
CA ASN A 94 12.37 21.32 6.88
C ASN A 94 13.89 21.55 6.97
N VAL A 95 14.62 21.05 5.98
CA VAL A 95 16.08 21.08 5.95
C VAL A 95 16.62 22.51 5.93
N VAL A 96 15.95 23.44 5.22
CA VAL A 96 16.37 24.85 5.14
C VAL A 96 16.27 25.50 6.52
N ASP A 97 15.13 25.31 7.19
CA ASP A 97 14.89 25.86 8.53
C ASP A 97 15.80 25.21 9.60
N LEU A 98 16.09 23.91 9.46
CA LEU A 98 17.04 23.19 10.31
C LEU A 98 18.44 23.81 10.20
N VAL A 99 18.92 24.01 8.97
CA VAL A 99 20.24 24.60 8.71
C VAL A 99 20.27 26.02 9.28
N ASP A 100 19.31 26.87 8.97
CA ASP A 100 19.31 28.27 9.45
C ASP A 100 19.24 28.38 10.98
N LYS A 101 18.50 27.50 11.66
CA LYS A 101 18.36 27.52 13.12
C LYS A 101 19.56 26.91 13.85
N ARG A 102 20.27 25.97 13.23
CA ARG A 102 21.36 25.20 13.84
C ARG A 102 22.74 25.45 13.25
N TYR A 103 22.88 26.34 12.25
CA TYR A 103 24.17 26.64 11.59
C TYR A 103 25.30 27.00 12.56
N LYS A 104 24.98 27.69 13.67
CA LYS A 104 25.96 28.08 14.69
C LYS A 104 26.51 26.89 15.50
N ASP A 105 25.79 25.78 15.54
CA ASP A 105 26.19 24.55 16.24
C ASP A 105 26.33 23.42 15.23
N LYS A 106 27.55 23.31 14.68
CA LYS A 106 27.88 22.35 13.62
C LYS A 106 27.66 20.90 14.05
N ASP A 107 27.95 20.58 15.31
CA ASP A 107 27.81 19.21 15.82
C ASP A 107 26.34 18.82 15.99
N ASP A 108 25.50 19.74 16.47
CA ASP A 108 24.04 19.50 16.55
C ASP A 108 23.42 19.37 15.16
N LEU A 109 23.82 20.22 14.22
CA LEU A 109 23.35 20.14 12.82
C LEU A 109 23.74 18.80 12.17
N LEU A 110 25.00 18.37 12.32
CA LEU A 110 25.46 17.09 11.77
C LEU A 110 24.69 15.90 12.35
N LYS A 111 24.39 15.89 13.65
CA LYS A 111 23.58 14.81 14.27
C LYS A 111 22.21 14.70 13.63
N HIS A 112 21.53 15.83 13.40
CA HIS A 112 20.21 15.83 12.77
C HIS A 112 20.28 15.40 11.30
N LEU A 113 21.28 15.87 10.55
CA LEU A 113 21.49 15.48 9.15
C LEU A 113 21.80 13.98 9.00
N LEU A 114 22.68 13.44 9.84
CA LEU A 114 23.03 12.00 9.83
C LEU A 114 21.82 11.12 10.17
N PHE A 115 20.99 11.55 11.12
CA PHE A 115 19.76 10.84 11.45
C PHE A 115 18.79 10.80 10.25
N MET A 116 18.62 11.93 9.55
CA MET A 116 17.80 11.98 8.34
C MET A 116 18.37 11.11 7.22
N GLU A 117 19.69 11.14 7.00
CA GLU A 117 20.33 10.29 5.99
C GLU A 117 20.09 8.81 6.29
N LYS A 118 20.23 8.40 7.55
CA LYS A 118 19.96 7.02 7.96
C LYS A 118 18.51 6.63 7.72
N GLN A 119 17.55 7.47 8.12
CA GLN A 119 16.12 7.25 7.86
C GLN A 119 15.83 7.11 6.35
N PHE A 120 16.47 7.95 5.54
CA PHE A 120 16.31 7.92 4.09
C PHE A 120 16.88 6.64 3.47
N ARG A 121 18.08 6.22 3.87
CA ARG A 121 18.67 4.94 3.43
C ARG A 121 17.79 3.75 3.82
N GLU A 122 17.32 3.72 5.06
CA GLU A 122 16.38 2.67 5.51
C GLU A 122 15.08 2.67 4.69
N SER A 123 14.56 3.83 4.29
CA SER A 123 13.37 3.88 3.43
C SER A 123 13.63 3.36 2.02
N LEU A 124 14.79 3.67 1.43
CA LEU A 124 15.19 3.16 0.12
C LEU A 124 15.39 1.63 0.12
N ASP A 125 15.96 1.09 1.19
CA ASP A 125 16.15 -0.35 1.31
C ASP A 125 14.81 -1.07 1.46
N ARG A 126 13.87 -0.52 2.25
CA ARG A 126 12.49 -1.04 2.32
C ARG A 126 11.78 -0.96 0.98
N GLU A 127 11.96 0.12 0.22
CA GLU A 127 11.36 0.26 -1.11
C GLU A 127 11.85 -0.83 -2.07
N LYS A 128 13.16 -1.12 -2.06
CA LYS A 128 13.74 -2.23 -2.86
C LYS A 128 13.20 -3.59 -2.44
N GLU A 129 13.07 -3.85 -1.14
CA GLU A 129 12.48 -5.08 -0.62
C GLU A 129 11.02 -5.23 -1.07
N LEU A 130 10.22 -4.17 -0.92
CA LEU A 130 8.81 -4.17 -1.36
C LEU A 130 8.68 -4.37 -2.87
N GLN A 131 9.57 -3.78 -3.67
CA GLN A 131 9.57 -3.97 -5.12
C GLN A 131 9.89 -5.43 -5.49
N LYS A 132 10.84 -6.06 -4.78
CA LYS A 132 11.17 -7.47 -4.96
C LYS A 132 10.00 -8.37 -4.57
N ASP A 133 9.36 -8.09 -3.44
CA ASP A 133 8.19 -8.85 -2.98
C ASP A 133 7.00 -8.72 -3.93
N LEU A 134 6.75 -7.52 -4.48
CA LEU A 134 5.74 -7.30 -5.51
C LEU A 134 6.04 -8.13 -6.77
N SER A 135 7.29 -8.14 -7.23
CA SER A 135 7.70 -8.95 -8.39
C SER A 135 7.45 -10.45 -8.13
N ASN A 136 7.86 -10.96 -6.97
CA ASN A 136 7.66 -12.36 -6.60
C ASN A 136 6.16 -12.72 -6.50
N LEU A 137 5.36 -11.83 -5.92
CA LEU A 137 3.93 -12.05 -5.76
C LEU A 137 3.22 -12.04 -7.11
N GLN A 138 3.63 -11.16 -8.03
CA GLN A 138 3.10 -11.10 -9.38
C GLN A 138 3.44 -12.37 -10.18
N GLU A 139 4.68 -12.85 -10.09
CA GLU A 139 5.06 -14.14 -10.70
C GLU A 139 4.26 -15.32 -10.12
N SER A 140 4.04 -15.33 -8.79
CA SER A 140 3.22 -16.37 -8.16
C SER A 140 1.77 -16.30 -8.61
N HIS A 141 1.20 -15.11 -8.71
CA HIS A 141 -0.15 -14.89 -9.20
C HIS A 141 -0.31 -15.38 -10.65
N ASP A 142 0.64 -15.06 -11.52
CA ASP A 142 0.60 -15.47 -12.92
C ASP A 142 0.71 -16.99 -13.07
N LYS A 143 1.57 -17.65 -12.28
CA LYS A 143 1.65 -19.12 -12.21
C LYS A 143 0.32 -19.75 -11.80
N VAL A 144 -0.28 -19.27 -10.72
CA VAL A 144 -1.58 -19.78 -10.24
C VAL A 144 -2.67 -19.58 -11.28
N LYS A 145 -2.68 -18.42 -11.95
CA LYS A 145 -3.64 -18.13 -13.02
C LYS A 145 -3.49 -19.10 -14.20
N ASP A 146 -2.26 -19.41 -14.61
CA ASP A 146 -2.02 -20.33 -15.70
C ASP A 146 -2.32 -21.79 -15.33
N ASP A 147 -2.03 -22.21 -14.10
CA ASP A 147 -2.40 -23.53 -13.61
C ASP A 147 -3.92 -23.68 -13.51
N LEU A 148 -4.64 -22.63 -13.09
CA LEU A 148 -6.10 -22.60 -13.10
C LEU A 148 -6.65 -22.75 -14.52
N LYS A 149 -6.10 -22.06 -15.51
CA LYS A 149 -6.48 -22.24 -16.92
C LYS A 149 -6.27 -23.68 -17.39
N LYS A 150 -5.11 -24.28 -17.09
CA LYS A 150 -4.81 -25.68 -17.45
C LYS A 150 -5.79 -26.66 -16.78
N ALA A 151 -6.11 -26.42 -15.51
CA ALA A 151 -7.08 -27.22 -14.76
C ALA A 151 -8.47 -27.11 -15.39
N ASN A 152 -8.94 -25.91 -15.74
CA ASN A 152 -10.22 -25.70 -16.42
C ASN A 152 -10.28 -26.43 -17.76
N ILE A 153 -9.24 -26.31 -18.60
CA ILE A 153 -9.16 -27.03 -19.88
C ILE A 153 -9.24 -28.56 -19.66
N SER A 154 -8.58 -29.06 -18.61
CA SER A 154 -8.60 -30.49 -18.28
C SER A 154 -9.97 -30.95 -17.79
N ILE A 155 -10.64 -30.14 -16.98
CA ILE A 155 -12.02 -30.36 -16.54
C ILE A 155 -12.95 -30.42 -17.74
N GLU A 156 -12.89 -29.46 -18.65
CA GLU A 156 -13.71 -29.45 -19.87
C GLU A 156 -13.50 -30.70 -20.74
N LYS A 157 -12.24 -31.14 -20.90
CA LYS A 157 -11.92 -32.38 -21.63
C LYS A 157 -12.52 -33.60 -20.95
N LEU A 158 -12.36 -33.72 -19.63
CA LEU A 158 -12.91 -34.84 -18.85
C LEU A 158 -14.44 -34.86 -18.92
N GLN A 159 -15.08 -33.70 -18.74
CA GLN A 159 -16.52 -33.54 -18.90
C GLN A 159 -16.98 -34.01 -20.30
N GLY A 160 -16.26 -33.64 -21.36
CA GLY A 160 -16.56 -34.10 -22.72
C GLY A 160 -16.38 -35.61 -22.94
N VAL A 161 -15.42 -36.25 -22.26
CA VAL A 161 -15.25 -37.71 -22.28
C VAL A 161 -16.40 -38.40 -21.54
N VAL A 162 -16.75 -37.92 -20.35
CA VAL A 162 -17.87 -38.44 -19.56
C VAL A 162 -19.18 -38.33 -20.32
N TYR A 163 -19.43 -37.20 -20.98
CA TYR A 163 -20.62 -37.01 -21.81
C TYR A 163 -20.68 -38.00 -23.00
N ARG A 164 -19.56 -38.22 -23.70
CA ARG A 164 -19.50 -39.20 -24.79
C ARG A 164 -19.72 -40.64 -24.31
N LEU A 165 -19.16 -41.00 -23.15
CA LEU A 165 -19.42 -42.29 -22.51
C LEU A 165 -20.91 -42.46 -22.17
N TYR A 166 -21.50 -41.45 -21.51
CA TYR A 166 -22.93 -41.42 -21.21
C TYR A 166 -23.78 -41.65 -22.46
N ARG A 167 -23.54 -40.89 -23.54
CA ARG A 167 -24.26 -41.03 -24.81
C ARG A 167 -24.10 -42.41 -25.44
N THR A 168 -22.88 -42.97 -25.41
CA THR A 168 -22.60 -44.29 -25.99
C THR A 168 -23.35 -45.38 -25.25
N LEU A 169 -23.37 -45.31 -23.91
CA LEU A 169 -24.08 -46.25 -23.05
C LEU A 169 -25.59 -46.17 -23.25
N MET A 170 -26.17 -44.96 -23.29
CA MET A 170 -27.60 -44.76 -23.56
C MET A 170 -28.02 -45.18 -24.98
N GLY A 171 -27.10 -45.20 -25.96
CA GLY A 171 -27.37 -45.63 -27.33
C GLY A 171 -27.37 -47.16 -27.53
N HIS A 172 -26.88 -47.93 -26.55
CA HIS A 172 -26.74 -49.38 -26.61
C HIS A 172 -27.31 -50.08 -25.35
N SER A 173 -28.19 -49.40 -24.60
CA SER A 173 -28.58 -49.83 -23.26
C SER A 173 -29.78 -50.79 -23.21
N ASN A 174 -29.76 -51.64 -22.18
CA ASN A 174 -30.92 -52.35 -21.65
C ASN A 174 -31.39 -51.62 -20.36
N GLU A 175 -32.60 -51.91 -19.87
CA GLU A 175 -33.23 -51.22 -18.73
C GLU A 175 -32.36 -51.19 -17.44
N GLU A 176 -31.52 -52.21 -17.24
CA GLU A 176 -30.56 -52.29 -16.13
C GLU A 176 -29.36 -51.34 -16.29
N VAL A 177 -28.89 -51.16 -17.54
CA VAL A 177 -27.81 -50.23 -17.88
C VAL A 177 -28.26 -48.80 -17.67
N ASP A 178 -29.50 -48.47 -18.07
CA ASP A 178 -30.06 -47.12 -17.87
C ASP A 178 -30.16 -46.73 -16.39
N LYS A 179 -30.64 -47.65 -15.54
CA LYS A 179 -30.72 -47.42 -14.08
C LYS A 179 -29.35 -47.18 -13.46
N ASN A 180 -28.35 -47.96 -13.86
CA ASN A 180 -26.98 -47.83 -13.36
C ASN A 180 -26.31 -46.53 -13.84
N VAL A 181 -26.54 -46.13 -15.08
CA VAL A 181 -26.00 -44.87 -15.65
C VAL A 181 -26.66 -43.65 -14.99
N ASP A 182 -27.98 -43.68 -14.79
CA ASP A 182 -28.71 -42.60 -14.09
C ASP A 182 -28.25 -42.45 -12.63
N TYR A 183 -28.07 -43.57 -11.93
CA TYR A 183 -27.52 -43.58 -10.57
C TYR A 183 -26.10 -43.00 -10.52
N ALA A 184 -25.22 -43.40 -11.44
CA ALA A 184 -23.85 -42.89 -11.52
C ALA A 184 -23.81 -41.39 -11.80
N MET A 185 -24.66 -40.86 -12.70
CA MET A 185 -24.74 -39.43 -12.99
C MET A 185 -25.23 -38.62 -11.79
N LYS A 186 -26.26 -39.09 -11.08
CA LYS A 186 -26.77 -38.46 -9.85
C LYS A 186 -25.76 -38.47 -8.69
N THR A 187 -24.89 -39.47 -8.66
CA THR A 187 -23.88 -39.60 -7.59
C THR A 187 -22.61 -38.80 -7.91
N ALA A 188 -22.19 -38.76 -9.17
CA ALA A 188 -20.94 -38.11 -9.57
C ALA A 188 -21.06 -36.58 -9.70
N PHE A 189 -22.25 -36.06 -10.01
CA PHE A 189 -22.47 -34.62 -10.24
C PHE A 189 -23.48 -34.04 -9.26
N LYS A 190 -23.17 -32.88 -8.68
CA LYS A 190 -24.11 -32.14 -7.82
C LYS A 190 -25.38 -31.71 -8.57
N GLU A 191 -25.22 -31.30 -9.82
CA GLU A 191 -26.32 -30.90 -10.71
C GLU A 191 -26.20 -31.61 -12.06
N PRO A 192 -26.70 -32.85 -12.17
CA PRO A 192 -26.57 -33.66 -13.39
C PRO A 192 -27.28 -33.05 -14.61
N MET A 193 -28.42 -32.37 -14.40
CA MET A 193 -29.20 -31.74 -15.46
C MET A 193 -28.46 -30.54 -16.07
N ALA A 194 -27.86 -29.68 -15.25
CA ALA A 194 -27.06 -28.54 -15.70
C ALA A 194 -25.84 -28.99 -16.52
N PHE A 195 -25.20 -30.09 -16.12
CA PHE A 195 -24.13 -30.72 -16.90
C PHE A 195 -24.62 -31.16 -18.29
N LEU A 196 -25.75 -31.86 -18.37
CA LEU A 196 -26.29 -32.34 -19.65
C LEU A 196 -26.77 -31.22 -20.56
N GLU A 197 -27.41 -30.18 -20.01
CA GLU A 197 -27.86 -29.00 -20.76
C GLU A 197 -26.70 -28.24 -21.41
N GLY A 198 -25.59 -28.07 -20.69
CA GLY A 198 -24.38 -27.41 -21.23
C GLY A 198 -23.69 -28.13 -22.40
N PHE A 199 -24.07 -29.39 -22.67
CA PHE A 199 -23.63 -30.12 -23.87
C PHE A 199 -24.69 -30.18 -24.97
N LYS A 200 -25.99 -30.06 -24.65
CA LYS A 200 -27.07 -29.97 -25.66
C LYS A 200 -26.96 -28.69 -26.49
N GLU A 201 -26.61 -27.56 -25.87
CA GLU A 201 -26.38 -26.30 -26.60
C GLU A 201 -25.14 -26.35 -27.54
N LYS A 202 -24.18 -27.22 -27.26
CA LYS A 202 -22.98 -27.42 -28.10
C LYS A 202 -23.22 -28.31 -29.32
N GLU A 203 -24.36 -29.01 -29.40
CA GLU A 203 -24.70 -29.86 -30.53
C GLU A 203 -25.15 -29.08 -31.78
N GLU A 204 -25.61 -27.83 -31.65
CA GLU A 204 -26.00 -27.03 -32.83
C GLU A 204 -24.80 -26.58 -33.70
N VAL A 205 -23.55 -26.72 -33.24
CA VAL A 205 -22.36 -26.22 -33.95
C VAL A 205 -21.41 -27.32 -34.44
N GLN A 206 -21.71 -28.60 -34.23
CA GLN A 206 -20.89 -29.69 -34.77
C GLN A 206 -21.69 -30.54 -35.75
N GLU A 207 -21.68 -30.14 -37.03
CA GLU A 207 -21.79 -31.10 -38.13
C GLU A 207 -20.81 -32.24 -37.84
N GLY A 208 -21.36 -33.45 -37.69
CA GLY A 208 -20.61 -34.61 -37.23
C GLY A 208 -19.36 -34.89 -38.06
N PRO A 209 -18.38 -35.64 -37.52
CA PRO A 209 -17.19 -35.98 -38.28
C PRO A 209 -17.59 -36.69 -39.57
N LYS A 210 -17.25 -36.10 -40.72
CA LYS A 210 -17.32 -36.76 -42.03
C LYS A 210 -16.61 -38.10 -41.90
N VAL A 211 -17.39 -39.18 -41.88
CA VAL A 211 -16.87 -40.53 -41.97
C VAL A 211 -16.17 -40.62 -43.32
N LEU A 212 -14.84 -40.68 -43.31
CA LEU A 212 -14.08 -40.94 -44.53
C LEU A 212 -14.44 -42.36 -44.99
N PRO A 213 -14.91 -42.56 -46.23
CA PRO A 213 -15.22 -43.89 -46.72
C PRO A 213 -13.94 -44.71 -46.73
N ILE A 214 -13.97 -45.85 -46.03
CA ILE A 214 -12.92 -46.86 -46.12
C ILE A 214 -13.04 -47.47 -47.52
N ASP A 215 -12.17 -47.02 -48.42
CA ASP A 215 -11.98 -47.63 -49.73
C ASP A 215 -11.63 -49.11 -49.54
N LYS A 216 -12.59 -50.00 -49.80
CA LYS A 216 -12.37 -51.44 -49.90
C LYS A 216 -11.60 -51.75 -51.19
N LYS A 217 -10.32 -51.39 -51.24
CA LYS A 217 -9.42 -51.97 -52.24
C LYS A 217 -8.90 -53.30 -51.70
N PRO A 218 -9.10 -54.43 -52.41
CA PRO A 218 -8.58 -55.71 -51.98
C PRO A 218 -7.05 -55.70 -52.12
N VAL A 219 -6.34 -55.57 -51.00
CA VAL A 219 -4.90 -55.79 -50.96
C VAL A 219 -4.65 -57.29 -51.10
N LYS A 220 -4.54 -57.76 -52.35
CA LYS A 220 -3.89 -59.05 -52.65
C LYS A 220 -2.38 -58.88 -52.43
N SER A 221 -1.92 -59.02 -51.20
CA SER A 221 -0.53 -59.38 -50.95
C SER A 221 -0.51 -60.63 -50.09
N SER A 222 -0.31 -61.77 -50.75
CA SER A 222 -0.06 -63.06 -50.12
C SER A 222 1.07 -62.94 -49.10
N PHE A 223 0.75 -63.17 -47.83
CA PHE A 223 1.70 -63.23 -46.71
C PHE A 223 2.59 -64.49 -46.77
N ALA A 224 2.35 -65.39 -47.73
CA ALA A 224 2.97 -66.71 -47.81
C ALA A 224 4.34 -66.75 -48.51
N SER A 225 4.84 -65.64 -49.06
CA SER A 225 6.16 -65.61 -49.73
C SER A 225 7.33 -65.26 -48.81
N LYS A 226 7.09 -64.86 -47.54
CA LYS A 226 8.16 -64.51 -46.59
C LYS A 226 8.76 -65.68 -45.80
N PHE A 227 8.28 -66.91 -46.00
CA PHE A 227 8.73 -68.08 -45.23
C PHE A 227 8.97 -69.34 -46.09
N ARG A 228 9.45 -69.20 -47.33
CA ARG A 228 9.95 -70.35 -48.10
C ARG A 228 11.35 -70.10 -48.65
N LYS A 229 12.31 -70.67 -47.91
CA LYS A 229 13.70 -71.07 -48.22
C LYS A 229 14.65 -70.01 -48.76
#